data_AF-A0AAJ3HSD8-F1
#
_entry.id   AF-A0AAJ3HSD8-F1
#
_cell.length_a   1.000
_cell.length_b   1.000
_cell.length_c   1.000
_cell.angle_alpha   90.00
_cell.angle_beta   90.00
_cell.angle_gamma   90.00
#
_symmetry.space_group_name_H-M   'P 1'
#
loop_
_entity.id
_entity.type
_entity.pdbx_description
1 polymer ?
#
loop_
_entity_poly.entity_id
_entity_poly.type
_entity_poly.pdbx_seq_one_letter_code
_entity_poly.pdbx_strand_id
1 'polypeptide(L)'
;MVKSGFEDLIPPRTLETTPPPVVLLEKLGLNIDTMTYHWMGYSINWAGNGVHILFSIVIAVIYCVIAEYLPKVKLLHGICFGIGVSVFAHGLVVPLLGLSSWLWIAGYQALISEFVGTAFWIWSIEAIRQNLRYCLTKEKDAE
;
A
#
# COMPACT_ATOMS: atom_id res chain seq x y z
N MET A 1 -8.15 4.51 -0.97
CA MET A 1 -7.07 3.50 -1.05
C MET A 1 -7.65 2.13 -0.75
N VAL A 2 -7.40 1.12 -1.60
CA VAL A 2 -7.88 -0.26 -1.36
C VAL A 2 -7.24 -0.86 -0.10
N LYS A 3 -5.92 -0.68 0.07
CA LYS A 3 -5.18 -1.18 1.25
C LYS A 3 -5.66 -0.52 2.55
N SER A 4 -5.71 0.81 2.62
CA SER A 4 -6.15 1.49 3.85
C SER A 4 -7.59 1.16 4.22
N GLY A 5 -8.50 1.04 3.24
CA GLY A 5 -9.86 0.59 3.52
C GLY A 5 -9.94 -0.86 4.00
N PHE A 6 -9.00 -1.72 3.61
CA PHE A 6 -8.89 -3.08 4.12
C PHE A 6 -8.36 -3.11 5.57
N GLU A 7 -7.39 -2.25 5.89
CA GLU A 7 -6.83 -2.08 7.23
C GLU A 7 -7.87 -1.59 8.26
N ASP A 8 -8.96 -0.95 7.81
CA ASP A 8 -10.07 -0.54 8.68
C ASP A 8 -11.04 -1.69 9.00
N LEU A 9 -11.04 -2.75 8.18
CA LEU A 9 -12.03 -3.82 8.23
C LEU A 9 -11.47 -5.14 8.79
N ILE A 10 -10.27 -5.57 8.37
CA ILE A 10 -9.81 -6.95 8.61
C ILE A 10 -8.29 -7.05 8.81
N PRO A 11 -7.88 -7.47 10.02
CA PRO A 11 -8.32 -6.94 11.31
C PRO A 11 -8.02 -5.43 11.41
N PRO A 12 -8.89 -4.66 12.10
CA PRO A 12 -8.72 -3.22 12.23
C PRO A 12 -7.41 -2.89 12.93
N ARG A 13 -6.73 -1.83 12.48
CA ARG A 13 -5.60 -1.28 13.21
C ARG A 13 -6.00 -0.91 14.64
N THR A 14 -5.15 -1.26 15.61
CA THR A 14 -5.31 -0.76 16.97
C THR A 14 -4.89 0.71 17.02
N LEU A 15 -5.57 1.50 17.85
CA LEU A 15 -5.25 2.92 18.10
C LEU A 15 -3.86 3.12 18.72
N GLU A 16 -3.25 2.06 19.22
CA GLU A 16 -1.98 2.09 19.96
C GLU A 16 -0.74 2.24 19.06
N THR A 17 -0.89 2.16 17.73
CA THR A 17 0.25 2.26 16.81
C THR A 17 0.10 3.45 15.87
N THR A 18 1.00 4.43 16.03
CA THR A 18 1.12 5.54 15.08
C THR A 18 1.49 4.98 13.70
N PRO A 19 0.75 5.32 12.63
CA PRO A 19 1.06 4.84 11.29
C PRO A 19 2.48 5.22 10.85
N PRO A 20 3.22 4.33 10.17
CA PRO A 20 4.59 4.62 9.72
C PRO A 20 4.75 5.92 8.89
N PRO A 21 3.80 6.32 8.02
CA PRO A 21 3.88 7.60 7.33
C PRO A 21 3.84 8.81 8.26
N VAL A 22 3.11 8.73 9.37
CA VAL A 22 3.04 9.81 10.36
C VAL A 22 4.37 9.90 11.10
N VAL A 23 4.93 8.76 11.52
CA VAL A 23 6.28 8.69 12.12
C VAL A 23 7.36 9.21 11.17
N LEU A 24 7.24 8.95 9.87
CA LEU A 24 8.15 9.48 8.86
C LEU A 24 8.11 11.02 8.84
N LEU A 25 6.91 11.61 8.82
CA LEU A 25 6.75 13.06 8.81
C LEU A 25 7.30 13.70 10.10
N GLU A 26 7.09 13.07 11.26
CA GLU A 26 7.69 13.50 12.53
C GLU A 26 9.22 13.49 12.47
N LYS A 27 9.83 12.41 11.94
CA LYS A 27 11.29 12.31 11.77
C LYS A 27 11.84 13.35 10.79
N LEU A 28 11.03 13.82 9.84
CA LEU A 28 11.37 14.92 8.94
C LEU A 28 11.21 16.31 9.59
N GLY A 29 10.82 16.38 10.86
CA GLY A 29 10.67 17.62 11.62
C GLY A 29 9.35 18.35 11.37
N LEU A 30 8.35 17.66 10.80
CA LEU A 30 7.04 18.26 10.54
C LEU A 30 6.14 18.17 11.76
N ASN A 31 5.36 19.22 12.01
CA ASN A 31 4.36 19.24 13.07
C ASN A 31 3.08 18.53 12.61
N ILE A 32 2.97 17.23 12.92
CA ILE A 32 1.85 16.38 12.50
C ILE A 32 0.49 16.78 13.10
N ASP A 33 0.47 17.46 14.25
CA ASP A 33 -0.77 17.88 14.91
C ASP A 33 -1.50 18.93 14.07
N THR A 34 -0.73 19.76 13.35
CA THR A 34 -1.28 20.75 12.40
C THR A 34 -1.75 20.12 11.08
N MET A 35 -1.44 18.85 10.85
CA MET A 35 -1.74 18.11 9.62
C MET A 35 -2.92 17.15 9.80
N THR A 36 -3.81 17.49 10.71
CA THR A 36 -4.95 16.67 11.11
C THR A 36 -6.25 17.46 10.99
N TYR A 37 -7.30 16.81 10.51
CA TYR A 37 -8.66 17.36 10.52
C TYR A 37 -9.61 16.41 11.23
N HIS A 38 -10.68 16.96 11.82
CA HIS A 38 -11.70 16.18 12.50
C HIS A 38 -12.93 15.98 11.61
N TRP A 39 -13.36 14.74 11.46
CA TRP A 39 -14.55 14.39 10.68
C TRP A 39 -15.34 13.29 11.36
N MET A 40 -16.62 13.56 11.66
CA MET A 40 -17.54 12.60 12.31
C MET A 40 -16.96 11.92 13.57
N GLY A 41 -16.21 12.67 14.39
CA GLY A 41 -15.58 12.15 15.62
C GLY A 41 -14.23 11.45 15.41
N TYR A 42 -13.77 11.33 14.16
CA TYR A 42 -12.45 10.79 13.82
C TYR A 42 -11.43 11.89 13.63
N SER A 43 -10.20 11.65 14.08
CA SER A 43 -9.04 12.50 13.84
C SER A 43 -8.24 11.92 12.67
N ILE A 44 -8.18 12.64 11.55
CA ILE A 44 -7.60 12.14 10.30
C ILE A 44 -6.36 12.95 9.94
N ASN A 45 -5.19 12.30 9.96
CA ASN A 45 -3.94 12.90 9.50
C ASN A 45 -3.86 12.86 7.97
N TRP A 46 -4.13 13.99 7.32
CA TRP A 46 -4.19 14.05 5.85
C TRP A 46 -2.80 13.91 5.22
N ALA A 47 -1.75 14.38 5.89
CA ALA A 47 -0.39 14.31 5.37
C ALA A 47 0.14 12.86 5.37
N GLY A 48 -0.06 12.12 6.46
CA GLY A 48 0.28 10.70 6.55
C GLY A 48 -0.46 9.86 5.51
N ASN A 49 -1.75 10.14 5.30
CA ASN A 49 -2.51 9.53 4.20
C ASN A 49 -1.97 9.92 2.83
N GLY A 50 -1.55 11.18 2.65
CA GLY A 50 -0.91 11.67 1.43
C GLY A 50 0.36 10.92 1.07
N VAL A 51 1.22 10.62 2.05
CA VAL A 51 2.42 9.80 1.86
C VAL A 51 2.08 8.39 1.36
N HIS A 52 1.08 7.74 1.96
CA HIS A 52 0.62 6.43 1.50
C HIS A 52 0.02 6.47 0.09
N ILE A 53 -0.77 7.49 -0.24
CA ILE A 53 -1.33 7.68 -1.59
C ILE A 53 -0.21 7.86 -2.60
N LEU A 54 0.78 8.71 -2.31
CA LEU A 54 1.91 8.96 -3.18
C LEU A 54 2.74 7.68 -3.41
N PHE A 55 3.05 6.96 -2.34
CA PHE A 55 3.72 5.66 -2.42
C PHE A 55 2.95 4.70 -3.33
N SER A 56 1.63 4.62 -3.14
CA SER A 56 0.75 3.76 -3.92
C SER A 56 0.78 4.12 -5.42
N ILE A 57 0.70 5.40 -5.76
CA ILE A 57 0.77 5.88 -7.15
C ILE A 57 2.12 5.52 -7.78
N VAL A 58 3.23 5.78 -7.08
CA VAL A 58 4.58 5.49 -7.59
C VAL A 58 4.74 4.00 -7.88
N ILE A 59 4.37 3.13 -6.93
CA ILE A 59 4.47 1.68 -7.14
C ILE A 59 3.51 1.20 -8.23
N ALA A 60 2.29 1.75 -8.32
CA ALA A 60 1.35 1.39 -9.39
C ALA A 60 1.89 1.76 -10.78
N VAL A 61 2.49 2.94 -10.94
CA VAL A 61 3.13 3.34 -12.21
C VAL A 61 4.30 2.41 -12.55
N ILE A 62 5.17 2.12 -11.59
CA ILE A 62 6.29 1.17 -11.78
C ILE A 62 5.75 -0.20 -12.21
N TYR A 63 4.75 -0.72 -11.52
CA TYR A 63 4.11 -1.99 -11.85
C TYR A 63 3.54 -1.98 -13.27
N CYS A 64 2.77 -0.95 -13.63
CA CYS A 64 2.19 -0.84 -14.97
C CYS A 64 3.24 -0.81 -16.07
N VAL A 65 4.35 -0.08 -15.87
CA VAL A 65 5.46 -0.04 -16.84
C VAL A 65 6.12 -1.42 -16.95
N ILE A 66 6.44 -2.06 -15.82
CA ILE A 66 7.07 -3.39 -15.83
C ILE A 66 6.16 -4.43 -16.48
N ALA A 67 4.84 -4.36 -16.24
CA ALA A 67 3.86 -5.29 -16.78
C ALA A 67 3.79 -5.32 -18.32
N GLU A 68 4.17 -4.22 -18.99
CA GLU A 68 4.26 -4.18 -20.46
C GLU A 68 5.47 -4.92 -21.01
N TYR A 69 6.59 -4.97 -20.26
CA TYR A 69 7.84 -5.58 -20.72
C TYR A 69 8.11 -6.96 -20.13
N LEU A 70 7.58 -7.26 -18.94
CA LEU A 70 7.79 -8.50 -18.22
C LEU A 70 6.44 -9.09 -17.78
N PRO A 71 5.73 -9.82 -18.67
CA PRO A 71 4.38 -10.31 -18.39
C PRO A 71 4.26 -11.15 -17.11
N LYS A 72 5.34 -11.84 -16.72
CA LYS A 72 5.43 -12.63 -15.49
C LYS A 72 5.06 -11.86 -14.22
N VAL A 73 5.19 -10.53 -14.16
CA VAL A 73 4.78 -9.77 -12.98
C VAL A 73 3.26 -9.74 -12.78
N LYS A 74 2.49 -10.02 -13.84
CA LYS A 74 1.02 -10.13 -13.82
C LYS A 74 0.53 -11.47 -13.27
N LEU A 75 1.43 -12.39 -12.90
CA LEU A 75 1.08 -13.68 -12.30
C LEU A 75 0.09 -13.50 -11.14
N LEU A 76 -1.00 -14.25 -11.18
CA LEU A 76 -2.12 -14.15 -10.24
C LEU A 76 -2.66 -12.71 -10.16
N HIS A 77 -2.79 -12.02 -11.30
CA HIS A 77 -3.21 -10.63 -11.38
C HIS A 77 -2.35 -9.68 -10.52
N GLY A 78 -1.02 -9.85 -10.59
CA GLY A 78 -0.07 -9.01 -9.87
C GLY A 78 0.11 -9.35 -8.39
N ILE A 79 -0.61 -10.34 -7.84
CA ILE A 79 -0.55 -10.67 -6.41
C ILE A 79 0.88 -11.02 -5.97
N CYS A 80 1.63 -11.80 -6.76
CA CYS A 80 3.01 -12.13 -6.42
C CYS A 80 3.91 -10.88 -6.35
N PHE A 81 3.70 -9.91 -7.24
CA PHE A 81 4.40 -8.62 -7.19
C PHE A 81 4.02 -7.84 -5.94
N GLY A 82 2.73 -7.75 -5.61
CA GLY A 82 2.26 -7.07 -4.40
C GLY A 82 2.82 -7.68 -3.11
N ILE A 83 2.87 -9.01 -3.01
CA ILE A 83 3.53 -9.69 -1.87
C ILE A 83 5.00 -9.28 -1.79
N GLY A 84 5.73 -9.27 -2.91
CA GLY A 84 7.11 -8.80 -2.95
C GLY A 84 7.27 -7.36 -2.45
N VAL A 85 6.37 -6.45 -2.86
CA VAL A 85 6.33 -5.06 -2.38
C VAL A 85 6.06 -5.00 -0.88
N SER A 86 5.14 -5.82 -0.36
CA SER A 86 4.84 -5.87 1.07
C SER A 86 6.04 -6.33 1.90
N VAL A 87 6.71 -7.41 1.47
CA VAL A 87 7.94 -7.91 2.10
C VAL A 87 9.04 -6.84 2.07
N PHE A 88 9.22 -6.18 0.93
CA PHE A 88 10.26 -5.15 0.78
C PHE A 88 9.95 -3.89 1.61
N ALA A 89 8.75 -3.33 1.48
CA ALA A 89 8.40 -2.09 2.14
C ALA A 89 8.12 -2.31 3.64
N HIS A 90 7.09 -3.10 3.96
CA HIS A 90 6.61 -3.28 5.33
C HIS A 90 7.43 -4.30 6.12
N GLY A 91 7.98 -5.31 5.44
CA GLY A 91 8.83 -6.32 6.07
C GLY A 91 10.28 -5.90 6.29
N LEU A 92 10.79 -4.92 5.53
CA LEU A 92 12.22 -4.56 5.55
C LEU A 92 12.47 -3.04 5.66
N VAL A 93 12.07 -2.24 4.66
CA VAL A 93 12.43 -0.81 4.59
C VAL A 93 11.87 -0.01 5.75
N VAL A 94 10.57 -0.16 6.03
CA VAL A 94 9.87 0.59 7.08
C VAL A 94 10.47 0.31 8.48
N PRO A 95 10.72 -0.96 8.89
CA PRO A 95 11.44 -1.25 10.13
C PRO A 95 12.89 -0.73 10.14
N LEU A 96 13.64 -0.83 9.04
CA LEU A 96 15.03 -0.35 8.96
C LEU A 96 15.15 1.16 9.14
N LEU A 97 14.14 1.92 8.69
CA LEU A 97 14.05 3.37 8.91
C LEU A 97 13.57 3.73 10.33
N GLY A 98 13.29 2.72 11.17
CA GLY A 98 12.79 2.91 12.53
C GLY A 98 11.40 3.57 12.56
N LEU A 99 10.56 3.29 11.55
CA LEU A 99 9.20 3.82 11.42
C LEU A 99 8.14 2.89 12.02
N SER A 100 8.47 1.61 12.22
CA SER A 100 7.64 0.62 12.90
C SER A 100 8.50 -0.49 13.50
N SER A 101 7.88 -1.37 14.29
CA SER A 101 8.46 -2.68 14.61
C SER A 101 8.53 -3.58 13.37
N TRP A 102 9.26 -4.69 13.47
CA TRP A 102 9.36 -5.68 12.40
C TRP A 102 8.01 -6.39 12.18
N LEU A 103 7.52 -6.40 10.93
CA LEU A 103 6.28 -7.07 10.54
C LEU A 103 6.23 -8.54 10.99
N TRP A 104 7.38 -9.22 10.93
CA TRP A 104 7.51 -10.67 11.21
C TRP A 104 7.22 -11.07 12.65
N ILE A 105 7.26 -10.11 13.58
CA ILE A 105 6.95 -10.33 15.00
C ILE A 105 5.68 -9.60 15.43
N ALA A 106 4.97 -8.94 14.50
CA ALA A 106 3.76 -8.16 14.79
C ALA A 106 2.51 -9.02 15.03
N GLY A 107 2.64 -10.35 14.96
CA GLY A 107 1.55 -11.30 15.14
C GLY A 107 0.77 -11.59 13.86
N TYR A 108 -0.01 -12.67 13.88
CA TYR A 108 -0.70 -13.18 12.69
C TYR A 108 -1.74 -12.20 12.13
N GLN A 109 -2.38 -11.40 12.99
CA GLN A 109 -3.37 -10.40 12.58
C GLN A 109 -2.76 -9.33 11.66
N ALA A 110 -1.59 -8.81 12.03
CA ALA A 110 -0.86 -7.83 11.22
C ALA A 110 -0.40 -8.45 9.89
N LEU A 111 0.10 -9.69 9.91
CA LEU A 111 0.51 -10.40 8.70
C LEU A 111 -0.67 -10.62 7.74
N ILE A 112 -1.84 -11.02 8.25
CA ILE A 112 -3.04 -11.21 7.43
C ILE A 112 -3.50 -9.87 6.84
N SER A 113 -3.63 -8.83 7.66
CA SER A 113 -4.02 -7.49 7.19
C SER A 113 -3.09 -7.00 6.08
N GLU A 114 -1.79 -7.22 6.27
CA GLU A 114 -0.75 -6.77 5.37
C GLU A 114 -0.77 -7.52 4.04
N PHE A 115 -0.70 -8.85 4.05
CA PHE A 115 -0.64 -9.62 2.81
C PHE A 115 -1.97 -9.66 2.07
N VAL A 116 -3.10 -9.81 2.76
CA VAL A 116 -4.41 -9.87 2.11
C VAL A 116 -4.80 -8.51 1.58
N GLY A 117 -4.62 -7.45 2.37
CA GLY A 117 -4.89 -6.08 1.91
C GLY A 117 -4.01 -5.70 0.71
N THR A 118 -2.73 -6.09 0.73
CA THR A 118 -1.81 -5.81 -0.37
C THR A 118 -2.16 -6.63 -1.62
N ALA A 119 -2.61 -7.87 -1.46
CA ALA A 119 -3.12 -8.68 -2.58
C ALA A 119 -4.33 -8.02 -3.25
N PHE A 120 -5.33 -7.56 -2.49
CA PHE A 120 -6.48 -6.84 -3.06
C PHE A 120 -6.08 -5.52 -3.72
N TRP A 121 -5.13 -4.80 -3.12
CA TRP A 121 -4.63 -3.55 -3.66
C TRP A 121 -3.97 -3.73 -5.04
N ILE A 122 -3.02 -4.65 -5.18
CA ILE A 122 -2.35 -4.87 -6.47
C ILE A 122 -3.27 -5.52 -7.50
N TRP A 123 -4.15 -6.42 -7.05
CA TRP A 123 -5.16 -7.04 -7.92
C TRP A 123 -6.07 -5.98 -8.56
N SER A 124 -6.51 -4.99 -7.76
CA SER A 124 -7.34 -3.90 -8.26
C SER A 124 -6.60 -3.03 -9.28
N ILE A 125 -5.31 -2.76 -9.05
CA ILE A 125 -4.46 -2.03 -10.02
C ILE A 125 -4.37 -2.81 -11.32
N GLU A 126 -4.08 -4.11 -11.24
CA GLU A 126 -3.93 -4.95 -12.43
C GLU A 126 -5.23 -5.08 -13.22
N ALA A 127 -6.37 -5.27 -12.56
CA ALA A 127 -7.67 -5.34 -13.20
C ALA A 127 -7.98 -4.04 -13.98
N ILE A 128 -7.68 -2.88 -13.37
CA ILE A 128 -7.85 -1.58 -14.04
C ILE A 128 -6.86 -1.42 -15.19
N ARG A 129 -5.57 -1.75 -14.99
CA ARG A 129 -4.53 -1.67 -16.03
C ARG A 129 -4.89 -2.51 -17.25
N GLN A 130 -5.24 -3.78 -17.03
CA GLN A 130 -5.62 -4.71 -18.10
C GLN A 130 -6.83 -4.19 -18.90
N ASN A 131 -7.86 -3.71 -18.19
CA ASN A 131 -9.05 -3.14 -18.84
C ASN A 131 -8.73 -1.86 -19.62
N LEU A 132 -7.94 -0.94 -19.05
CA LEU A 132 -7.53 0.29 -19.73
C LEU A 132 -6.68 -0.02 -20.96
N ARG A 133 -5.70 -0.93 -20.84
CA ARG A 133 -4.87 -1.34 -21.95
C ARG A 133 -5.72 -1.89 -23.10
N TYR A 134 -6.62 -2.83 -22.81
CA TYR A 134 -7.54 -3.37 -23.81
C TYR A 134 -8.42 -2.29 -24.45
N CYS A 135 -8.97 -1.38 -23.64
CA CYS A 135 -9.81 -0.29 -24.14
C CYS A 135 -9.05 0.65 -25.08
N LEU A 136 -7.78 0.96 -24.77
CA LEU A 136 -6.95 1.92 -25.50
C LEU A 136 -6.29 1.32 -26.75
N THR A 137 -5.77 0.09 -26.67
CA THR A 137 -5.00 -0.51 -27.77
C THR A 137 -5.81 -1.47 -28.63
N LYS A 138 -6.92 -2.02 -28.10
CA LYS A 138 -7.68 -3.14 -28.69
C LYS A 138 -6.87 -4.43 -28.84
N GLU A 139 -5.68 -4.49 -28.27
CA GLU A 139 -4.82 -5.67 -28.30
C GLU A 139 -5.10 -6.57 -27.10
N LYS A 140 -4.84 -7.87 -27.28
CA LYS A 140 -4.78 -8.79 -26.14
C LYS A 140 -3.63 -8.38 -25.22
N ASP A 141 -3.84 -8.57 -23.93
CA ASP A 141 -2.75 -8.42 -22.97
C ASP A 141 -1.81 -9.62 -23.08
N ALA A 142 -0.51 -9.39 -22.91
CA ALA A 142 0.45 -10.49 -22.88
C ALA A 142 0.23 -11.33 -21.61
N GLU A 143 0.57 -12.61 -21.63
CA GLU A 143 0.53 -13.48 -20.44
C GLU A 143 1.94 -13.81 -19.95
#